data_AF-K1SNC5-F1
#
_entry.id   AF-K1SNC5-F1
#
_cell.length_a   1.000
_cell.length_b   1.000
_cell.length_c   1.000
_cell.angle_alpha   90.00
_cell.angle_beta   90.00
_cell.angle_gamma   90.00
#
_symmetry.space_group_name_H-M   'P 1'
#
loop_
_entity.id
_entity.type
_entity.pdbx_description
1 polymer ?
#
loop_
_entity_poly.entity_id
_entity_poly.type
_entity_poly.pdbx_seq_one_letter_code
_entity_poly.pdbx_strand_id
1 'polypeptide(L)'
;MVTLLIGKKGTGKTKKLISLANEAVAASTGNVVVIEKGSKLTYDVTHKARLIDTEQYLISGYDMLFGFISGICAGNYDVTDILVD
;
A
#
# COMPACT_ATOMS: atom_id res chain seq x y z
N MET A 1 -11.25 8.97 -1.35
CA MET A 1 -12.25 7.87 -1.50
C MET A 1 -11.64 6.62 -0.91
N VAL A 2 -12.40 5.78 -0.21
CA VAL A 2 -11.89 4.53 0.41
C VAL A 2 -12.51 3.32 -0.31
N THR A 3 -11.68 2.34 -0.64
CA THR A 3 -12.11 1.11 -1.33
C THR A 3 -11.65 -0.10 -0.52
N LEU A 4 -12.55 -1.06 -0.29
CA LEU A 4 -12.26 -2.29 0.45
C LEU A 4 -12.37 -3.51 -0.46
N LEU A 5 -11.29 -4.29 -0.56
CA LEU A 5 -11.26 -5.55 -1.30
C LEU A 5 -11.68 -6.71 -0.39
N ILE A 6 -12.94 -7.13 -0.46
CA ILE A 6 -13.48 -8.24 0.35
C ILE A 6 -13.62 -9.54 -0.47
N GLY A 7 -13.40 -10.68 0.18
CA GLY A 7 -13.56 -12.00 -0.44
C GLY A 7 -12.85 -13.11 0.31
N LYS A 8 -13.19 -14.37 0.01
CA LYS A 8 -12.56 -15.55 0.63
C LYS A 8 -11.06 -15.64 0.31
N LYS A 9 -10.30 -16.45 1.06
CA LYS A 9 -8.90 -16.74 0.71
C LYS A 9 -8.84 -17.34 -0.71
N GLY A 10 -7.89 -16.88 -1.52
CA GLY A 10 -7.72 -17.36 -2.90
C GLY A 10 -8.57 -16.67 -3.97
N THR A 11 -9.41 -15.67 -3.63
CA THR A 11 -10.23 -14.93 -4.61
C THR A 11 -9.45 -13.86 -5.40
N GLY A 12 -8.12 -13.85 -5.35
CA GLY A 12 -7.30 -12.92 -6.13
C GLY A 12 -7.21 -11.49 -5.60
N LYS A 13 -7.51 -11.25 -4.31
CA LYS A 13 -7.45 -9.90 -3.70
C LYS A 13 -6.09 -9.22 -3.88
N THR A 14 -5.02 -9.90 -3.49
CA THR A 14 -3.65 -9.39 -3.64
C THR A 14 -3.30 -9.08 -5.10
N LYS A 15 -3.70 -9.95 -6.04
CA LYS A 15 -3.54 -9.69 -7.49
C LYS A 15 -4.29 -8.42 -7.94
N LYS A 16 -5.50 -8.19 -7.41
CA LYS A 16 -6.25 -6.97 -7.72
C LYS A 16 -5.61 -5.73 -7.10
N LEU A 17 -5.09 -5.82 -5.87
CA LEU A 17 -4.36 -4.74 -5.20
C LEU A 17 -3.10 -4.35 -5.99
N ILE A 18 -2.31 -5.32 -6.47
CA ILE A 18 -1.16 -5.08 -7.33
C ILE A 18 -1.56 -4.34 -8.61
N SER A 19 -2.64 -4.78 -9.28
CA SER A 19 -3.18 -4.10 -10.47
C SER A 19 -3.50 -2.64 -10.17
N LEU A 20 -4.22 -2.39 -9.08
CA LEU A 20 -4.60 -1.04 -8.66
C LEU A 20 -3.38 -0.18 -8.30
N ALA A 21 -2.35 -0.74 -7.66
CA ALA A 21 -1.12 -0.01 -7.35
C ALA A 21 -0.41 0.44 -8.63
N ASN A 22 -0.26 -0.47 -9.60
CA ASN A 22 0.40 -0.16 -10.87
C ASN A 22 -0.42 0.82 -11.73
N GLU A 23 -1.75 0.70 -11.73
CA GLU A 23 -2.67 1.66 -12.36
C GLU A 23 -2.58 3.05 -11.72
N ALA A 24 -2.56 3.12 -10.38
CA ALA A 24 -2.42 4.36 -9.63
C ALA A 24 -1.09 5.05 -9.96
N VAL A 25 0.02 4.29 -9.99
CA VAL A 25 1.33 4.84 -10.36
C VAL A 25 1.33 5.42 -11.79
N ALA A 26 0.66 4.75 -12.74
CA ALA A 26 0.61 5.21 -14.12
C ALA A 26 -0.23 6.49 -14.28
N ALA A 27 -1.24 6.69 -13.43
CA ALA A 27 -2.12 7.86 -13.45
C ALA A 27 -1.64 9.00 -12.55
N SER A 28 -0.78 8.71 -11.57
CA SER A 28 -0.39 9.66 -10.52
C SER A 28 0.61 10.70 -11.01
N THR A 29 0.44 11.93 -10.54
CA THR A 29 1.42 13.02 -10.65
C THR A 29 2.28 13.17 -9.38
N GLY A 30 2.11 12.28 -8.41
CA GLY A 30 2.79 12.32 -7.11
C GLY A 30 3.28 10.94 -6.68
N ASN A 31 3.24 10.68 -5.38
CA ASN A 31 3.76 9.45 -4.79
C ASN A 31 2.64 8.45 -4.51
N VAL A 32 2.80 7.22 -5.01
CA VAL A 32 1.95 6.09 -4.64
C VAL A 32 2.69 5.24 -3.62
N VAL A 33 2.04 4.96 -2.49
CA VAL A 33 2.59 4.14 -1.40
C VAL A 33 1.86 2.83 -1.32
N VAL A 34 2.61 1.73 -1.24
CA VAL A 34 2.09 0.38 -1.02
C VAL A 34 2.67 -0.13 0.30
N ILE A 35 1.79 -0.48 1.23
CA ILE A 35 2.15 -1.03 2.54
C ILE A 35 1.80 -2.52 2.50
N GLU A 36 2.76 -3.37 2.83
CA GLU A 36 2.57 -4.82 2.89
C GLU A 36 3.11 -5.40 4.21
N LYS A 37 2.71 -6.62 4.51
CA LYS A 37 3.34 -7.45 5.54
C LYS A 37 4.32 -8.44 4.92
N GLY A 38 5.62 -8.21 5.16
CA GLY A 38 6.72 -8.98 4.57
C GLY A 38 7.16 -8.36 3.23
N SER A 39 7.65 -9.21 2.31
CA SER A 39 8.27 -8.76 1.06
C SER A 39 7.68 -9.40 -0.20
N LYS A 40 6.42 -9.82 -0.13
CA LYS A 40 5.78 -10.62 -1.20
C LYS A 40 5.51 -9.80 -2.45
N LEU A 41 5.26 -8.50 -2.32
CA LEU A 41 4.88 -7.65 -3.44
C LEU A 41 6.08 -7.03 -4.18
N THR A 42 7.30 -7.19 -3.65
CA THR A 42 8.55 -6.57 -4.15
C THR A 42 8.75 -6.68 -5.65
N TYR A 43 8.39 -7.82 -6.26
CA TYR A 43 8.59 -8.07 -7.69
C TYR A 43 7.34 -7.87 -8.55
N ASP A 44 6.18 -7.72 -7.92
CA ASP A 44 4.88 -7.60 -8.61
C ASP A 44 4.45 -6.14 -8.77
N VAL A 45 4.94 -5.25 -7.90
CA VAL A 45 4.68 -3.82 -7.94
C VAL A 45 5.84 -3.09 -8.61
N THR A 46 5.52 -2.12 -9.46
CA THR A 46 6.52 -1.27 -10.12
C THR A 46 7.41 -0.54 -9.12
N HIS A 47 8.70 -0.43 -9.41
CA HIS A 47 9.69 0.30 -8.59
C HIS A 47 9.39 1.80 -8.40
N LYS A 48 8.46 2.35 -9.19
CA LYS A 48 7.99 3.73 -9.05
C LYS A 48 7.04 3.91 -7.85
N ALA A 49 6.39 2.84 -7.38
CA ALA A 49 5.67 2.88 -6.12
C ALA A 49 6.66 2.79 -4.96
N ARG A 50 6.36 3.49 -3.86
CA ARG A 50 7.08 3.31 -2.61
C ARG A 50 6.49 2.11 -1.86
N LEU A 51 7.22 1.01 -1.86
CA LEU A 51 6.87 -0.19 -1.11
C LEU A 51 7.39 -0.08 0.33
N ILE A 52 6.55 -0.43 1.30
CA ILE A 52 6.86 -0.41 2.73
C ILE A 52 6.48 -1.75 3.34
N ASP A 53 7.47 -2.45 3.88
CA ASP A 53 7.28 -3.66 4.66
C ASP A 53 7.06 -3.31 6.14
N THR A 54 5.88 -3.61 6.65
CA THR A 54 5.50 -3.36 8.05
C THR A 54 6.34 -4.14 9.05
N GLU A 55 6.94 -5.27 8.68
CA GLU A 55 7.77 -6.08 9.58
C GLU A 55 9.10 -5.39 9.90
N GLN A 56 9.66 -4.60 8.96
CA GLN A 56 10.89 -3.82 9.18
C GLN A 56 10.71 -2.72 10.23
N TYR A 57 9.47 -2.27 10.45
CA TYR A 57 9.13 -1.21 11.41
C TYR A 57 8.39 -1.76 12.64
N LEU A 58 8.30 -3.08 12.79
CA LEU A 58 7.59 -3.75 13.89
C LEU A 58 6.15 -3.26 14.07
N ILE A 59 5.49 -2.87 12.97
CA ILE A 59 4.12 -2.36 13.02
C ILE A 59 3.18 -3.52 13.29
N SER A 60 2.47 -3.44 14.40
CA SER A 60 1.51 -4.47 14.80
C SER A 60 0.25 -3.85 15.41
N GLY A 61 -0.89 -4.43 15.06
CA GLY A 61 -2.18 -3.94 15.52
C GLY A 61 -2.64 -2.65 14.83
N TYR A 62 -3.85 -2.25 15.16
CA TYR A 62 -4.56 -1.17 14.50
C TYR A 62 -3.96 0.21 14.80
N ASP A 63 -3.69 0.53 16.07
CA ASP A 63 -3.26 1.87 16.48
C ASP A 63 -1.92 2.26 15.84
N MET A 64 -0.99 1.30 15.74
CA MET A 64 0.30 1.52 15.08
C MET A 64 0.14 1.74 13.58
N LEU A 65 -0.67 0.93 12.89
CA LEU A 65 -0.92 1.10 11.46
C LEU A 65 -1.61 2.44 11.17
N PHE A 66 -2.58 2.83 12.01
CA PHE A 66 -3.26 4.11 11.91
C PHE A 66 -2.28 5.28 12.06
N GLY A 67 -1.46 5.26 13.11
CA GLY A 67 -0.44 6.28 13.34
C GLY A 67 0.58 6.34 12.20
N PHE A 68 0.97 5.18 11.66
CA PHE A 68 1.93 5.08 10.57
C PHE A 68 1.40 5.68 9.27
N ILE A 69 0.17 5.34 8.86
CA ILE A 69 -0.48 5.92 7.68
C ILE A 69 -0.66 7.44 7.88
N SER A 70 -1.08 7.87 9.08
CA SER A 70 -1.22 9.28 9.40
C SER A 70 0.12 10.03 9.30
N GLY A 71 1.21 9.40 9.74
CA GLY A 71 2.57 9.93 9.61
C GLY A 71 3.05 10.05 8.17
N ILE A 72 2.71 9.09 7.30
CA ILE A 72 3.00 9.17 5.86
C ILE A 72 2.28 10.39 5.26
N CYS A 73 0.99 10.54 5.53
CA CYS A 73 0.21 11.67 5.04
C CYS A 73 0.73 13.02 5.57
N ALA A 74 1.13 13.08 6.84
CA ALA A 74 1.66 14.30 7.44
C ALA A 74 3.07 14.67 6.94
N GLY A 75 3.89 13.66 6.62
CA GLY A 75 5.28 13.83 6.19
C GLY A 75 5.46 14.00 4.68
N ASN A 76 4.46 13.64 3.88
CA ASN A 76 4.53 13.75 2.42
C ASN A 76 3.17 14.13 1.83
N TYR A 77 3.01 15.42 1.53
CA TYR A 77 1.78 15.99 0.94
C TYR A 77 1.59 15.64 -0.54
N ASP A 78 2.62 15.08 -1.20
CA ASP A 78 2.54 14.64 -2.59
C ASP A 78 2.03 13.19 -2.71
N VAL A 79 1.67 12.53 -1.60
CA VAL A 79 1.07 11.19 -1.65
C VAL A 79 -0.33 11.28 -2.23
N THR A 80 -0.56 10.60 -3.36
CA THR A 80 -1.87 10.56 -4.04
C THR A 80 -2.69 9.35 -3.61
N ASP A 81 -2.02 8.22 -3.40
CA ASP A 81 -2.66 6.93 -3.16
C ASP A 81 -1.88 6.11 -2.13
N ILE A 82 -2.60 5.46 -1.23
CA ILE A 82 -2.06 4.49 -0.27
C ILE A 82 -2.84 3.18 -0.43
N LEU A 83 -2.14 2.10 -0.73
CA LEU A 83 -2.68 0.74 -0.79
C LEU A 83 -2.08 -0.10 0.34
N VAL A 84 -2.90 -0.94 0.97
CA VAL A 84 -2.49 -1.75 2.13
C VAL A 84 -2.93 -3.20 1.90
N ASP A 85 -1.98 -4.15 1.89
CA ASP A 85 -2.20 -5.61 1.79
C ASP A 85 -1.97 -6.33 3.13
#